data_AF-A0A4Q6B965-F1
#
_entry.id   AF-A0A4Q6B965-F1
#
_cell.length_a   1.000
_cell.length_b   1.000
_cell.length_c   1.000
_cell.angle_alpha   90.00
_cell.angle_beta   90.00
_cell.angle_gamma   90.00
#
_symmetry.space_group_name_H-M   'P 1'
#
loop_
_entity.id
_entity.type
_entity.pdbx_description
1 polymer ?
#
loop_
_entity_poly.entity_id
_entity_poly.type
_entity_poly.pdbx_seq_one_letter_code
_entity_poly.pdbx_strand_id
1 'polypeptide(L)' 'MTHQFEPFTPERFKLETGLNAHENEAIYLRWANSQINYANYLQMRDMNQSLKEIILLLKEGAFSSEEKMTRH' A
#
# COMPACT_ATOMS: atom_id res chain seq x y z
N MET A 1 12.58 -0.15 4.49
CA MET A 1 12.20 -1.57 4.46
C MET A 1 11.54 -1.83 3.12
N THR A 2 12.20 -2.53 2.21
CA THR A 2 11.59 -3.04 0.98
C THR A 2 10.60 -4.12 1.41
N HIS A 3 9.30 -3.86 1.33
CA HIS A 3 8.31 -4.93 1.44
C HIS A 3 8.56 -5.89 0.27
N GLN A 4 9.25 -7.01 0.52
CA GLN A 4 9.29 -8.11 -0.43
C GLN A 4 7.87 -8.63 -0.55
N PHE A 5 7.30 -8.49 -1.74
CA PHE A 5 5.99 -9.03 -2.05
C PHE A 5 6.12 -10.55 -2.09
N GLU A 6 5.63 -11.21 -1.06
CA GLU A 6 5.58 -12.67 -1.03
C GLU A 6 4.56 -13.13 -2.10
N PRO A 7 4.98 -13.94 -3.08
CA PRO A 7 4.11 -14.33 -4.18
C PRO A 7 2.90 -15.14 -3.71
N PHE A 8 1.77 -14.96 -4.38
CA PHE A 8 0.52 -15.69 -4.10
C PHE A 8 0.52 -17.07 -4.76
N THR A 9 1.36 -17.96 -4.26
CA THR A 9 1.59 -19.27 -4.89
C THR A 9 0.58 -20.34 -4.45
N PRO A 10 0.39 -21.41 -5.24
CA PRO A 10 -0.39 -22.58 -4.85
C PRO A 10 0.04 -23.22 -3.53
N GLU A 11 1.35 -23.23 -3.25
CA GLU A 11 1.92 -23.82 -2.03
C GLU A 11 1.51 -23.00 -0.80
N ARG A 12 1.56 -21.67 -0.92
CA ARG A 12 1.10 -20.77 0.14
C ARG A 12 -0.39 -20.88 0.37
N PHE A 13 -1.19 -20.94 -0.70
CA PHE A 13 -2.62 -21.18 -0.60
C PHE A 13 -2.93 -22.48 0.15
N LYS A 14 -2.21 -23.58 -0.18
CA LYS A 14 -2.35 -24.86 0.52
C LYS A 14 -1.94 -24.77 1.99
N LEU A 15 -0.88 -24.03 2.30
CA LEU A 15 -0.43 -23.82 3.68
C LEU A 15 -1.47 -23.06 4.53
N GLU A 16 -2.06 -22.00 3.98
CA GLU A 16 -3.01 -21.14 4.71
C GLU A 16 -4.42 -21.72 4.81
N THR A 17 -4.86 -22.45 3.78
CA THR A 17 -6.26 -22.91 3.67
C THR A 17 -6.43 -24.42 3.81
N GLY A 18 -5.35 -25.19 3.66
CA GLY A 18 -5.38 -26.65 3.59
C GLY A 18 -5.84 -27.21 2.23
N LEU A 19 -6.26 -26.35 1.29
CA LEU A 19 -6.83 -26.77 0.01
C LEU A 19 -5.78 -26.86 -1.09
N ASN A 20 -5.94 -27.84 -1.99
CA ASN A 20 -5.15 -27.88 -3.22
C ASN A 20 -5.70 -26.83 -4.21
N ALA A 21 -4.82 -25.97 -4.73
CA ALA A 21 -5.19 -24.90 -5.65
C ALA A 21 -5.77 -25.39 -6.98
N HIS A 22 -5.26 -26.51 -7.53
CA HIS A 22 -5.72 -27.04 -8.81
C HIS A 22 -7.10 -27.68 -8.68
N GLU A 23 -7.36 -28.37 -7.57
CA GLU A 23 -8.67 -28.97 -7.29
C GLU A 23 -9.72 -27.90 -6.91
N ASN A 24 -9.27 -26.74 -6.42
CA ASN A 24 -10.11 -25.66 -5.92
C ASN A 24 -9.81 -24.33 -6.63
N GLU A 25 -9.66 -24.35 -7.95
CA GLU A 25 -9.17 -23.21 -8.75
C GLU A 25 -9.95 -21.92 -8.48
N ALA A 26 -11.29 -21.99 -8.46
CA ALA A 26 -12.13 -20.82 -8.21
C ALA A 26 -11.90 -20.20 -6.82
N ILE A 27 -11.62 -21.03 -5.80
CA ILE A 27 -11.31 -20.57 -4.45
C ILE A 27 -9.91 -19.98 -4.40
N TYR A 28 -8.93 -20.62 -5.05
CA TYR A 28 -7.56 -20.11 -5.15
C TYR A 28 -7.51 -18.74 -5.83
N LEU A 29 -8.19 -18.57 -6.97
CA LEU A 29 -8.27 -17.28 -7.66
C LEU A 29 -8.91 -16.18 -6.80
N ARG A 30 -9.98 -16.51 -6.07
CA ARG A 30 -10.60 -15.57 -5.12
C ARG A 30 -9.66 -15.20 -3.98
N TRP A 31 -8.98 -16.18 -3.40
CA TRP A 31 -8.00 -15.94 -2.35
C TRP A 31 -6.88 -15.03 -2.86
N ALA A 32 -6.26 -15.35 -4.01
CA ALA A 32 -5.19 -14.55 -4.60
C ALA A 32 -5.65 -13.11 -4.88
N ASN A 33 -6.84 -12.92 -5.46
CA ASN A 33 -7.41 -11.60 -5.70
C ASN A 33 -7.64 -10.80 -4.40
N SER A 34 -8.14 -11.44 -3.34
CA SER A 34 -8.30 -10.79 -2.04
C SER A 34 -6.96 -10.32 -1.48
N GLN A 35 -5.91 -11.12 -1.60
CA GLN A 35 -4.56 -10.73 -1.16
C GLN A 35 -4.00 -9.56 -1.98
N ILE A 36 -4.14 -9.59 -3.32
CA ILE A 36 -3.75 -8.48 -4.21
C ILE A 36 -4.47 -7.19 -3.80
N ASN A 37 -5.78 -7.25 -3.62
CA ASN A 37 -6.59 -6.08 -3.28
C ASN A 37 -6.18 -5.49 -1.93
N TYR A 38 -5.88 -6.35 -0.94
CA TYR A 38 -5.42 -5.89 0.36
C TYR A 38 -4.03 -5.23 0.28
N ALA A 39 -3.10 -5.81 -0.49
CA ALA A 39 -1.78 -5.20 -0.71
C ALA A 39 -1.90 -3.83 -1.38
N ASN A 40 -2.75 -3.70 -2.40
CA ASN A 40 -3.02 -2.42 -3.07
C ASN A 40 -3.62 -1.39 -2.11
N TYR A 41 -4.55 -1.80 -1.25
CA TYR A 41 -5.14 -0.92 -0.24
C TYR A 41 -4.07 -0.35 0.72
N LEU A 42 -3.15 -1.19 1.19
CA LEU A 42 -2.05 -0.75 2.06
C LEU A 42 -1.16 0.28 1.36
N GLN A 43 -0.78 0.02 0.11
CA GLN A 43 0.03 0.95 -0.69
C GLN A 43 -0.67 2.30 -0.91
N MET A 44 -1.97 2.28 -1.21
CA MET A 44 -2.76 3.51 -1.36
C MET A 44 -2.87 4.30 -0.07
N ARG A 45 -3.02 3.61 1.07
CA ARG A 45 -3.03 4.24 2.40
C ARG A 45 -1.70 4.92 2.69
N ASP A 46 -0.59 4.24 2.42
CA ASP A 46 0.74 4.77 2.67
C ASP A 46 1.05 5.96 1.74
N MET A 47 0.63 5.89 0.47
CA MET A 47 0.72 7.01 -0.48
C MET A 47 -0.10 8.22 0.01
N ASN A 48 -1.31 8.01 0.53
CA ASN A 48 -2.13 9.08 1.09
C ASN A 48 -1.41 9.77 2.26
N GLN A 49 -0.76 9.00 3.11
CA GLN A 49 0.04 9.53 4.22
C GLN A 49 1.21 10.37 3.71
N SER A 50 1.99 9.87 2.76
CA SER A 50 3.09 10.64 2.15
C SER A 50 2.60 11.93 1.49
N LEU A 51 1.44 11.92 0.82
CA LEU A 51 0.86 13.13 0.22
C LEU A 51 0.49 14.18 1.28
N LYS A 52 -0.06 13.77 2.43
CA LYS A 52 -0.36 14.70 3.54
C LYS A 52 0.91 15.35 4.08
N GLU A 53 1.98 14.57 4.22
CA GLU A 53 3.28 15.07 4.69
C GLU A 53 3.88 16.07 3.68
N ILE A 54 3.83 15.77 2.39
CA ILE A 54 4.28 16.70 1.34
C ILE A 54 3.48 18.00 1.38
N ILE A 55 2.15 17.93 1.50
CA ILE A 55 1.30 19.13 1.59
C ILE A 55 1.65 19.95 2.83
N LEU A 56 1.92 19.31 3.98
CA LEU A 56 2.32 19.99 5.19
C LEU A 56 3.63 20.75 4.99
N LEU A 57 4.65 20.09 4.43
CA LEU A 57 5.94 20.69 4.13
C LEU A 57 5.82 21.88 3.16
N LEU A 58 4.99 21.75 2.13
CA LEU A 58 4.75 22.84 1.18
C LEU A 58 4.07 24.04 1.83
N LYS A 59 3.11 23.81 2.74
CA LYS A 59 2.47 24.88 3.51
C LYS A 59 3.48 25.58 4.42
N GLU A 60 4.25 24.83 5.19
CA GLU A 60 5.28 25.38 6.08
C GLU A 60 6.32 26.19 5.29
N GLY A 61 6.77 25.69 4.15
CA GLY A 61 7.66 26.41 3.24
C GLY A 61 7.04 27.72 2.72
N ALA A 62 5.77 27.70 2.31
CA ALA A 62 5.06 28.90 1.85
C ALA A 62 4.93 29.96 2.96
N PHE A 63 4.53 29.56 4.18
CA PHE A 63 4.41 30.47 5.32
C PHE A 63 5.76 31.07 5.74
N SER A 64 6.85 30.30 5.67
CA SER A 64 8.21 30.81 5.95
C SER A 64 8.71 31.84 4.91
N SER A 65 8.11 31.86 3.72
CA SER A 65 8.46 32.78 2.63
C SER A 65 7.74 34.11 2.76
N GLU A 66 6.47 34.11 3.20
CA GLU A 66 5.66 35.32 3.41
C GLU A 66 6.13 36.15 4.61
N GLU A 67 6.60 35.50 5.70
CA GLU A 67 7.19 36.21 6.86
C GLU A 67 8.48 36.97 6.52
N LYS A 68 9.22 36.52 5.51
CA LYS A 68 10.43 37.22 5.05
C LYS A 68 10.12 38.44 4.19
N MET A 69 9.01 38.43 3.43
CA MET A 69 8.61 39.57 2.59
C MET A 69 7.92 40.70 3.38
N THR A 70 7.35 40.40 4.54
CA THR A 70 6.63 41.39 5.38
C THR A 70 7.51 42.09 6.41
N ARG A 71 8.80 41.71 6.53
CA ARG A 71 9.78 42.31 7.45
C ARG A 71 10.84 43.20 6.76
N HIS A 72 10.53 43.73 5.58
CA HIS A 72 11.26 44.84 4.94
C HIS A 72 10.35 46.04 4.79
#